data_AF-A0A0A2WR40-F1
#
_entry.id   AF-A0A0A2WR40-F1
#
_cell.length_a   1.000
_cell.length_b   1.000
_cell.length_c   1.000
_cell.angle_alpha   90.00
_cell.angle_beta   90.00
_cell.angle_gamma   90.00
#
_symmetry.space_group_name_H-M   'P 1'
#
loop_
_entity.id
_entity.type
_entity.pdbx_description
1 polymer ?
#
loop_
_entity_poly.entity_id
_entity_poly.type
_entity_poly.pdbx_seq_one_letter_code
_entity_poly.pdbx_strand_id
1 'polypeptide(L)' 'MGIIGTAKLKQFQIPIPLPEEQARIVAILDKFDALANSMSEDLPREIELRQKQYAYYRDLLLSFSKPEAVGA' A
#
# COMPACT_ATOMS: atom_id res chain seq x y z
N MET A 1 -21.63 14.25 14.00
CA MET A 1 -21.29 14.69 12.64
C MET A 1 -22.22 15.83 12.26
N GLY A 2 -21.69 17.05 12.13
CA GLY A 2 -22.49 18.19 11.68
C GLY A 2 -22.74 18.09 10.17
N ILE A 3 -23.99 18.18 9.76
CA ILE A 3 -24.36 18.15 8.34
C ILE A 3 -23.96 19.50 7.73
N ILE A 4 -23.12 19.49 6.69
CA ILE A 4 -22.78 20.71 5.95
C ILE A 4 -23.96 21.03 5.03
N GLY A 5 -24.64 22.14 5.30
CA GLY A 5 -25.76 22.62 4.48
C GLY A 5 -25.30 23.09 3.11
N THR A 6 -26.10 22.84 2.08
CA THR A 6 -25.84 23.22 0.67
C THR A 6 -25.58 24.73 0.50
N ALA A 7 -26.20 25.56 1.32
CA ALA A 7 -25.98 27.01 1.35
C ALA A 7 -24.52 27.38 1.70
N LYS A 8 -23.88 26.62 2.62
CA LYS A 8 -22.48 26.84 2.98
C LYS A 8 -21.51 26.42 1.89
N LEU A 9 -21.82 25.35 1.15
CA LEU A 9 -21.00 24.89 0.02
C LEU A 9 -20.95 25.93 -1.11
N LYS A 10 -22.09 26.58 -1.42
CA LYS A 10 -22.17 27.62 -2.45
C LYS A 10 -21.38 28.88 -2.12
N GLN A 11 -21.17 29.15 -0.84
CA GLN A 11 -20.44 30.34 -0.37
C GLN A 11 -18.93 30.06 -0.20
N PHE A 12 -18.51 28.80 -0.29
CA PHE A 12 -17.10 28.43 -0.14
C PHE A 12 -16.31 28.85 -1.38
N GLN A 13 -15.40 29.80 -1.19
CA GLN A 13 -14.52 30.27 -2.25
C GLN A 13 -13.28 29.37 -2.33
N ILE A 14 -12.96 28.92 -3.53
CA ILE A 14 -11.78 28.10 -3.82
C ILE A 14 -10.89 28.91 -4.76
N PRO A 15 -9.57 28.98 -4.52
CA PRO A 15 -8.65 29.60 -5.47
C PRO A 15 -8.64 28.81 -6.78
N ILE A 16 -8.84 29.51 -7.90
CA ILE A 16 -8.78 28.94 -9.24
C ILE A 16 -7.51 29.46 -9.91
N PRO A 17 -6.42 28.66 -9.97
CA PRO A 17 -5.20 29.06 -10.64
C PRO A 17 -5.38 29.07 -12.17
N LEU A 18 -4.37 29.54 -12.91
CA LEU A 18 -4.38 29.51 -14.38
C LEU A 18 -4.49 28.07 -14.92
N PRO A 19 -5.07 27.85 -16.11
CA PRO A 19 -5.29 26.50 -16.65
C PRO A 19 -4.03 25.62 -16.71
N GLU A 20 -2.87 26.20 -17.03
CA GLU A 20 -1.59 25.48 -17.06
C GLU A 20 -1.19 24.97 -15.66
N GLU A 21 -1.38 25.80 -14.64
CA GLU A 21 -1.10 25.41 -13.25
C GLU A 21 -2.10 24.38 -12.74
N GLN A 22 -3.38 24.45 -13.15
CA GLN A 22 -4.35 23.41 -12.85
C GLN A 22 -3.91 22.07 -13.42
N ALA A 23 -3.51 22.02 -14.69
CA ALA A 23 -3.03 20.80 -15.34
C ALA A 23 -1.76 20.25 -14.65
N ARG A 24 -0.82 21.13 -14.30
CA ARG A 24 0.39 20.76 -13.56
C ARG A 24 0.07 20.14 -12.20
N ILE A 25 -0.83 20.76 -11.44
CA ILE A 25 -1.26 20.28 -10.11
C ILE A 25 -1.96 18.93 -10.24
N VAL A 26 -2.94 18.80 -11.14
CA VAL A 26 -3.69 17.56 -11.35
C VAL A 26 -2.75 16.42 -11.74
N ALA A 27 -1.82 16.65 -12.67
CA ALA A 27 -0.85 15.62 -13.08
C ALA A 27 0.05 15.14 -11.94
N ILE A 28 0.33 15.99 -10.94
CA ILE A 28 1.08 15.59 -9.74
C ILE A 28 0.16 14.78 -8.81
N LEU A 29 -1.05 15.27 -8.54
CA LEU A 29 -2.01 14.60 -7.65
C LEU A 29 -2.42 13.23 -8.18
N ASP A 30 -2.67 13.10 -9.48
CA ASP A 30 -3.00 11.82 -10.12
C ASP A 30 -1.88 10.79 -9.96
N LYS A 31 -0.62 11.22 -10.06
CA LYS A 31 0.54 10.34 -9.82
C LYS A 31 0.63 9.88 -8.37
N PHE A 32 0.37 10.78 -7.42
CA PHE A 32 0.35 10.44 -6.01
C PHE A 32 -0.79 9.48 -5.69
N ASP A 33 -1.98 9.71 -6.23
CA ASP A 33 -3.14 8.84 -6.02
C ASP A 33 -2.90 7.45 -6.60
N ALA A 34 -2.40 7.36 -7.83
CA ALA A 34 -2.04 6.09 -8.46
C ALA A 34 -1.01 5.30 -7.63
N LEU A 35 0.02 5.97 -7.11
CA LEU A 35 1.04 5.36 -6.27
C LEU A 35 0.46 4.91 -4.91
N ALA A 36 -0.36 5.74 -4.28
CA ALA A 36 -0.96 5.43 -2.99
C ALA A 36 -1.92 4.23 -3.09
N ASN A 37 -2.72 4.17 -4.15
CA ASN A 37 -3.65 3.08 -4.41
C ASN A 37 -2.91 1.78 -4.75
N SER A 38 -1.86 1.82 -5.58
CA SER A 38 -1.06 0.62 -5.87
C SER A 38 -0.36 0.09 -4.62
N MET A 39 0.25 0.95 -3.81
CA MET A 39 0.92 0.55 -2.57
C MET A 39 -0.04 -0.02 -1.52
N SER A 40 -1.27 0.49 -1.46
CA SER A 40 -2.30 0.00 -0.53
C SER A 40 -2.67 -1.46 -0.80
N GLU A 41 -2.58 -1.91 -2.05
CA GLU A 41 -2.84 -3.29 -2.45
C GLU A 41 -1.57 -4.16 -2.49
N ASP A 42 -0.46 -3.60 -2.97
CA ASP A 42 0.78 -4.34 -3.22
C ASP A 42 1.55 -4.63 -1.93
N LEU A 43 1.56 -3.71 -0.96
CA LEU A 43 2.35 -3.85 0.26
C LEU A 43 1.85 -5.00 1.16
N PRO A 44 0.54 -5.16 1.42
CA PRO A 44 0.02 -6.34 2.14
C PRO A 44 0.38 -7.65 1.43
N ARG A 45 0.27 -7.68 0.09
CA ARG A 45 0.61 -8.85 -0.72
C ARG A 45 2.09 -9.21 -0.61
N GLU A 46 2.99 -8.23 -0.70
CA GLU A 46 4.43 -8.46 -0.55
C GLU A 46 4.78 -8.97 0.86
N ILE A 47 4.15 -8.41 1.91
CA ILE A 47 4.34 -8.87 3.29
C ILE A 47 3.94 -10.35 3.43
N GLU A 48 2.78 -10.75 2.91
CA GLU A 48 2.34 -12.15 2.96
C GLU A 48 3.31 -13.09 2.23
N LEU A 49 3.80 -12.68 1.06
CA LEU A 49 4.79 -13.45 0.29
C LEU A 49 6.11 -13.60 1.06
N ARG A 50 6.59 -12.53 1.70
CA ARG A 50 7.81 -12.58 2.53
C ARG A 50 7.64 -13.45 3.77
N GLN A 51 6.46 -13.45 4.39
CA GLN A 51 6.16 -14.35 5.51
C GLN A 51 6.17 -15.83 5.08
N LYS A 52 5.57 -16.15 3.93
CA LYS A 52 5.62 -17.50 3.34
C LYS A 52 7.05 -17.93 3.03
N GLN A 53 7.83 -17.04 2.43
CA GLN A 53 9.25 -17.27 2.14
C GLN A 53 10.05 -17.54 3.42
N TYR A 54 9.85 -16.72 4.47
CA TYR A 54 10.49 -16.92 5.77
C TYR A 54 10.13 -18.28 6.38
N ALA A 55 8.84 -18.65 6.40
CA ALA A 55 8.40 -19.94 6.94
C ALA A 55 9.05 -21.13 6.22
N TYR A 56 9.07 -21.08 4.88
CA TYR A 56 9.72 -22.11 4.06
C TYR A 56 11.20 -22.30 4.43
N TYR A 57 11.98 -21.21 4.46
CA TYR A 57 13.41 -21.31 4.77
C TYR A 57 13.68 -21.66 6.23
N ARG A 58 12.85 -21.18 7.17
CA ARG A 58 12.93 -21.59 8.57
C ARG A 58 12.77 -23.10 8.71
N ASP A 59 11.74 -23.66 8.08
CA ASP A 59 11.43 -25.08 8.19
C ASP A 59 12.50 -25.93 7.50
N LEU A 60 13.04 -25.46 6.36
CA LEU A 60 14.16 -26.10 5.65
C LEU A 60 15.47 -26.09 6.48
N LEU A 61 15.82 -24.96 7.08
CA LEU A 61 17.06 -24.83 7.86
C LEU A 61 16.99 -25.56 9.20
N LEU A 62 15.79 -25.69 9.77
CA LEU A 62 15.57 -26.37 11.04
C LEU A 62 15.11 -27.82 10.87
N SER A 63 14.98 -28.32 9.64
CA SER A 63 14.81 -29.75 9.37
C SER A 63 16.18 -30.42 9.45
N PHE A 64 16.53 -30.93 10.62
CA PHE A 64 17.69 -31.79 10.77
C PHE A 64 17.29 -33.23 10.42
N SER A 65 17.97 -33.83 9.45
CA SER A 65 17.88 -35.27 9.20
C SER A 65 18.20 -36.00 10.50
N LYS A 66 17.33 -36.92 10.92
CA LYS A 66 17.53 -37.72 12.14
C LYS A 66 18.88 -38.44 11.99
N PRO A 67 19.78 -38.44 13.00
CA PRO A 67 20.97 -39.27 12.92
C PRO A 67 20.49 -40.70 12.73
N GLU A 68 20.97 -41.36 11.67
CA GLU A 68 20.70 -42.78 11.47
C GLU A 68 21.11 -43.48 12.76
N ALA A 69 20.15 -44.16 13.39
CA ALA A 69 20.45 -44.99 14.52
C ALA A 69 21.37 -46.08 14.00
N VAL A 70 22.68 -45.88 14.20
CA VAL A 70 23.69 -46.90 13.97
C VAL A 70 23.38 -48.00 14.97
N GLY A 71 22.56 -48.96 14.53
CA GLY A 71 22.38 -50.22 15.21
C GLY A 71 23.64 -51.04 15.02
N ALA A 72 24.39 -51.25 16.10
CA ALA A 72 25.08 -52.49 16.44
C ALA A 72 25.69 -52.32 17.84
#